data_AF-A0A1G2YSF8-F1
#
_entry.id   AF-A0A1G2YSF8-F1
#
_cell.length_a   1.000
_cell.length_b   1.000
_cell.length_c   1.000
_cell.angle_alpha   90.00
_cell.angle_beta   90.00
_cell.angle_gamma   90.00
#
_symmetry.space_group_name_H-M   'P 1'
#
loop_
_entity.id
_entity.type
_entity.pdbx_description
1 polymer ?
#
loop_
_entity_poly.entity_id
_entity_poly.type
_entity_poly.pdbx_seq_one_letter_code
_entity_poly.pdbx_strand_id
1 'polypeptide(L)'
;MIANSFVDRLNQLMLRLYDRQWTEWEILTISITALFVLLWIISRLRKRAIRSVYENRFMESSPVIGMNLGAHKRSHRVIEDLKKGRFAAGQKTRQKPTKHAESSDKLREQIKQLQYEILKRKQNEVRFEERLADLTAANEKLQRELSEKKQAEKKTAKIPAADEQLKSVVHDTKQVEQKPELQVAQEPATGDKQQPEIPENEQAGQDIEEQTAGVPGDGRPAGKGKDEGFHWIADDVKQKLCRRCKEWKPESEFHKNASCKDGLAGSCKTCKAEAAREYRKRRKDAKG
;
A
#
# COMPACT_ATOMS: atom_id res chain seq x y z
N MET A 1 -26.22 34.94 -51.96
CA MET A 1 -25.56 35.32 -50.69
C MET A 1 -26.35 34.99 -49.42
N ILE A 2 -27.65 34.65 -49.47
CA ILE A 2 -28.46 34.39 -48.25
C ILE A 2 -28.21 32.99 -47.65
N ALA A 3 -27.94 31.97 -48.49
CA ALA A 3 -27.73 30.59 -48.05
C ALA A 3 -26.50 30.41 -47.15
N ASN A 4 -25.40 31.13 -47.40
CA ASN A 4 -24.18 31.03 -46.59
C ASN A 4 -24.41 31.52 -45.15
N SER A 5 -25.29 32.51 -44.93
CA SER A 5 -25.56 33.02 -43.58
C SER A 5 -26.41 32.07 -42.73
N PHE A 6 -27.27 31.26 -43.39
CA PHE A 6 -28.09 30.28 -42.70
C PHE A 6 -27.27 29.07 -42.27
N VAL A 7 -26.38 28.60 -43.17
CA VAL A 7 -25.42 27.54 -42.85
C VAL A 7 -24.51 27.98 -41.71
N ASP A 8 -23.99 29.21 -41.70
CA ASP A 8 -23.16 29.72 -40.60
C ASP A 8 -23.91 29.83 -39.26
N ARG A 9 -25.18 30.25 -39.28
CA ARG A 9 -26.01 30.31 -38.06
C ARG A 9 -26.34 28.92 -37.54
N LEU A 10 -26.62 27.96 -38.42
CA LEU A 10 -26.78 26.56 -38.04
C LEU A 10 -25.47 25.99 -37.49
N ASN A 11 -24.32 26.32 -38.10
CA ASN A 11 -23.02 25.88 -37.60
C ASN A 11 -22.72 26.46 -36.22
N GLN A 12 -23.03 27.73 -35.97
CA GLN A 12 -22.89 28.33 -34.63
C GLN A 12 -23.81 27.67 -33.59
N LEU A 13 -25.05 27.33 -33.97
CA LEU A 13 -25.97 26.62 -33.07
C LEU A 13 -25.51 25.19 -32.80
N MET A 14 -25.06 24.49 -33.83
CA MET A 14 -24.51 23.13 -33.70
C MET A 14 -23.24 23.13 -32.86
N LEU A 15 -22.33 24.09 -33.03
CA LEU A 15 -21.13 24.24 -32.20
C LEU A 15 -21.49 24.52 -30.74
N ARG A 16 -22.48 25.37 -30.45
CA ARG A 16 -22.93 25.65 -29.06
C ARG A 16 -23.61 24.46 -28.41
N LEU A 17 -24.44 23.73 -29.16
CA LEU A 17 -25.11 22.53 -28.65
C LEU A 17 -24.14 21.38 -28.44
N TYR A 18 -23.14 21.26 -29.32
CA TYR A 18 -22.03 20.33 -29.19
C TYR A 18 -21.27 20.64 -27.89
N ASP A 19 -20.78 21.87 -27.70
CA ASP A 19 -19.94 22.25 -26.55
C ASP A 19 -20.64 22.06 -25.19
N ARG A 20 -21.95 22.35 -25.12
CA ARG A 20 -22.69 22.29 -23.85
C ARG A 20 -23.09 20.87 -23.43
N GLN A 21 -23.37 19.98 -24.38
CA GLN A 21 -23.66 18.58 -24.04
C GLN A 21 -22.38 17.77 -23.86
N TRP A 22 -21.28 18.12 -24.54
CA TRP A 22 -20.05 17.32 -24.52
C TRP A 22 -19.41 17.20 -23.13
N THR A 23 -19.43 18.26 -22.33
CA THR A 23 -18.82 18.29 -20.99
C THR A 23 -19.39 17.24 -20.01
N GLU A 24 -20.71 17.00 -20.05
CA GLU A 24 -21.37 15.98 -19.22
C GLU A 24 -21.00 14.56 -19.67
N TRP A 25 -20.91 14.33 -20.99
CA TRP A 25 -20.52 13.03 -21.54
C TRP A 25 -19.02 12.73 -21.34
N GLU A 26 -18.16 13.74 -21.38
CA GLU A 26 -16.74 13.58 -21.07
C GLU A 26 -16.52 13.10 -19.64
N ILE A 27 -17.20 13.70 -18.66
CA ILE A 27 -17.06 13.29 -17.24
C ILE A 27 -17.56 11.85 -17.04
N LEU A 28 -18.68 11.49 -17.66
CA LEU A 28 -19.23 10.13 -17.59
C LEU A 28 -18.31 9.11 -18.29
N THR A 29 -17.75 9.43 -19.44
CA THR A 29 -16.83 8.54 -20.16
C THR A 29 -15.51 8.36 -19.41
N ILE A 30 -14.94 9.42 -18.82
CA ILE A 30 -13.76 9.34 -17.95
C ILE A 30 -14.07 8.48 -16.71
N SER A 31 -15.24 8.68 -16.08
CA SER A 31 -15.64 7.92 -14.90
C SER A 31 -15.82 6.42 -15.20
N ILE A 32 -16.48 6.10 -16.32
CA ILE A 32 -16.69 4.72 -16.78
C ILE A 32 -15.36 4.07 -17.13
N THR A 33 -14.51 4.74 -17.90
CA THR A 33 -13.18 4.20 -18.28
C THR A 33 -12.30 3.98 -17.05
N ALA A 34 -12.30 4.89 -16.08
CA ALA A 34 -11.59 4.72 -14.82
C ALA A 34 -12.10 3.49 -14.04
N LEU A 35 -13.42 3.28 -13.93
CA LEU A 35 -14.01 2.10 -13.29
C LEU A 35 -13.60 0.80 -14.01
N PHE A 36 -13.62 0.78 -15.34
CA PHE A 36 -13.16 -0.37 -16.12
C PHE A 36 -11.67 -0.67 -15.88
N VAL A 37 -10.82 0.35 -15.84
CA VAL A 37 -9.39 0.20 -15.55
C VAL A 37 -9.18 -0.33 -14.13
N LEU A 38 -9.89 0.19 -13.12
CA LEU A 38 -9.83 -0.31 -11.75
C LEU A 38 -10.29 -1.77 -11.63
N LEU A 39 -11.42 -2.12 -12.25
CA LEU A 39 -11.91 -3.51 -12.28
C LEU A 39 -10.93 -4.44 -13.01
N TRP A 40 -10.29 -3.95 -14.07
CA TRP A 40 -9.26 -4.69 -14.80
C TRP A 40 -7.99 -4.90 -13.96
N ILE A 41 -7.53 -3.87 -13.22
CA ILE A 41 -6.42 -3.97 -12.28
C ILE A 41 -6.75 -4.98 -11.18
N ILE A 42 -7.92 -4.86 -10.53
CA ILE A 42 -8.38 -5.82 -9.51
C ILE A 42 -8.46 -7.23 -10.08
N SER A 43 -9.00 -7.39 -11.29
CA SER A 43 -9.08 -8.68 -11.98
C SER A 43 -7.71 -9.24 -12.33
N ARG A 44 -6.75 -8.39 -12.72
CA ARG A 44 -5.35 -8.79 -12.95
C ARG A 44 -4.64 -9.16 -11.65
N LEU A 45 -4.87 -8.43 -10.56
CA LEU A 45 -4.32 -8.74 -9.24
C LEU A 45 -4.88 -10.06 -8.71
N ARG A 46 -6.19 -10.28 -8.84
CA ARG A 46 -6.83 -11.57 -8.52
C ARG A 46 -6.29 -12.71 -9.39
N LYS A 47 -6.14 -12.50 -10.71
CA LYS A 47 -5.55 -13.51 -11.61
C LYS A 47 -4.07 -13.80 -11.28
N ARG A 48 -3.27 -12.80 -10.88
CA ARG A 48 -1.88 -12.99 -10.41
C ARG A 48 -1.84 -13.76 -9.09
N ALA A 49 -2.71 -13.44 -8.13
CA ALA A 49 -2.85 -14.19 -6.89
C ALA A 49 -3.25 -15.65 -7.16
N ILE A 50 -4.21 -15.87 -8.06
CA ILE A 50 -4.63 -17.21 -8.46
C ILE A 50 -3.49 -17.97 -9.17
N ARG A 51 -2.76 -17.35 -10.12
CA ARG A 51 -1.61 -18.00 -10.78
C ARG A 51 -0.47 -18.34 -9.81
N SER A 52 -0.17 -17.47 -8.85
CA SER A 52 0.82 -17.78 -7.79
C SER A 52 0.41 -18.99 -6.93
N VAL A 53 -0.90 -19.24 -6.79
CA VAL A 53 -1.45 -20.41 -6.09
C VAL A 53 -1.41 -21.68 -6.96
N TYR A 54 -1.46 -21.56 -8.29
CA TYR A 54 -1.36 -22.71 -9.20
C TYR A 54 0.08 -23.09 -9.56
N GLU A 55 1.01 -22.13 -9.69
CA GLU A 55 2.42 -22.42 -9.96
C GLU A 55 3.14 -23.06 -8.76
N ASN A 56 2.84 -22.61 -7.53
CA ASN A 56 3.32 -23.28 -6.31
C ASN A 56 2.75 -24.69 -6.14
N ARG A 57 1.61 -24.99 -6.76
CA ARG A 57 1.01 -26.34 -6.74
C ARG A 57 1.59 -27.27 -7.79
N PHE A 58 2.25 -26.78 -8.84
CA PHE A 58 2.79 -27.60 -9.93
C PHE A 58 4.26 -27.99 -9.72
N MET A 59 5.03 -27.19 -8.97
CA MET A 59 6.42 -27.54 -8.62
C MET A 59 6.52 -28.57 -7.48
N GLU A 60 5.48 -28.73 -6.64
CA GLU A 60 5.43 -29.74 -5.58
C GLU A 60 4.78 -31.07 -6.00
N SER A 61 4.20 -31.15 -7.20
CA SER A 61 3.53 -32.36 -7.70
C SER A 61 3.96 -32.75 -9.12
N SER A 62 5.27 -32.74 -9.38
CA SER A 62 5.81 -33.70 -10.35
C SER A 62 6.00 -35.03 -9.62
N PRO A 63 5.12 -36.04 -9.82
CA PRO A 63 5.43 -37.37 -9.37
C PRO A 63 6.62 -37.84 -10.21
N VAL A 64 7.74 -38.08 -9.54
CA VAL A 64 8.80 -38.93 -10.07
C VAL A 64 8.16 -40.30 -10.31
N ILE A 65 7.63 -40.49 -11.52
CA ILE A 65 7.23 -41.80 -12.05
C ILE A 65 8.52 -42.53 -12.38
N GLY A 66 9.19 -43.00 -11.33
CA GLY A 66 10.14 -44.11 -11.40
C GLY A 66 9.33 -45.40 -11.24
N MET A 67 8.75 -45.90 -12.34
CA MET A 67 8.18 -47.25 -12.35
C MET A 67 9.33 -48.26 -12.26
N ASN A 68 9.60 -48.73 -11.05
CA ASN A 68 10.36 -49.95 -10.82
C ASN A 68 9.34 -51.10 -10.70
N LEU A 69 8.90 -51.63 -11.84
CA LEU A 69 8.08 -52.85 -11.91
C LEU A 69 9.03 -54.05 -11.92
N GLY A 70 9.39 -54.52 -10.73
CA GLY A 70 10.19 -55.73 -10.53
C GLY A 70 9.54 -56.68 -9.55
N ALA A 71 9.00 -57.78 -10.10
CA ALA A 71 8.81 -59.09 -9.48
C ALA A 71 7.71 -59.31 -8.41
N HIS A 72 6.59 -59.84 -8.89
CA HIS A 72 6.06 -61.18 -8.56
C HIS A 72 6.27 -61.70 -7.13
N LYS A 73 5.21 -61.71 -6.30
CA LYS A 73 5.08 -62.64 -5.18
C LYS A 73 4.26 -63.85 -5.62
N ARG A 74 4.94 -64.96 -5.90
CA ARG A 74 4.35 -66.31 -5.87
C ARG A 74 5.25 -67.26 -5.07
N SER A 75 4.57 -68.06 -4.26
CA SER A 75 4.95 -69.33 -3.64
C SER A 75 6.18 -69.36 -2.71
N HIS A 76 5.84 -69.37 -1.44
CA HIS A 76 6.36 -70.29 -0.43
C HIS A 76 6.77 -71.67 -1.00
N ARG A 77 8.07 -71.99 -1.01
CA ARG A 77 8.67 -73.32 -0.75
C ARG A 77 10.21 -73.23 -0.79
N VAL A 78 10.82 -73.62 0.33
CA VAL A 78 12.12 -74.31 0.49
C VAL A 78 13.32 -73.77 -0.29
N ILE A 79 14.22 -73.04 0.38
CA ILE A 79 15.68 -73.08 0.11
C ILE A 79 16.42 -72.84 1.45
N GLU A 80 16.74 -73.92 2.15
CA GLU A 80 18.04 -74.00 2.83
C GLU A 80 19.12 -74.11 1.73
N ASP A 81 20.32 -73.64 2.07
CA ASP A 81 21.52 -73.64 1.23
C ASP A 81 21.59 -72.59 0.13
N LEU A 82 22.32 -71.51 0.42
CA LEU A 82 23.52 -71.06 -0.33
C LEU A 82 24.00 -69.70 0.23
N LYS A 83 24.44 -69.71 1.49
CA LYS A 83 25.45 -68.74 1.97
C LYS A 83 26.80 -69.15 1.39
N LYS A 84 27.18 -68.63 0.22
CA LYS A 84 28.60 -68.42 -0.14
C LYS A 84 28.76 -67.65 -1.45
N GLY A 85 29.36 -66.46 -1.33
CA GLY A 85 30.25 -65.92 -2.35
C GLY A 85 29.63 -65.03 -3.42
N ARG A 86 29.74 -63.70 -3.23
CA ARG A 86 30.55 -62.83 -4.10
C ARG A 86 30.53 -61.37 -3.63
N PHE A 87 31.68 -60.92 -3.15
CA PHE A 87 32.10 -59.54 -3.30
C PHE A 87 32.33 -59.25 -4.79
N ALA A 88 31.79 -58.14 -5.31
CA ALA A 88 32.47 -57.19 -6.20
C ALA A 88 31.48 -56.27 -6.95
N ALA A 89 31.90 -55.00 -7.09
CA ALA A 89 31.49 -54.04 -8.12
C ALA A 89 30.12 -53.34 -8.00
N GLY A 90 30.00 -52.43 -7.02
CA GLY A 90 29.09 -51.29 -7.14
C GLY A 90 29.76 -50.15 -7.93
N GLN A 91 29.61 -50.15 -9.25
CA GLN A 91 30.10 -49.10 -10.13
C GLN A 91 29.42 -47.75 -9.82
N LYS A 92 30.24 -46.73 -9.57
CA LYS A 92 29.82 -45.31 -9.51
C LYS A 92 29.35 -44.87 -10.90
N THR A 93 28.04 -44.86 -11.15
CA THR A 93 27.49 -44.21 -12.34
C THR A 93 27.51 -42.69 -12.14
N ARG A 94 28.57 -42.06 -12.66
CA ARG A 94 28.69 -40.60 -12.80
C ARG A 94 27.72 -40.17 -13.91
N GLN A 95 26.47 -39.89 -13.56
CA GLN A 95 25.46 -39.42 -14.52
C GLN A 95 25.85 -38.00 -14.99
N LYS A 96 26.03 -37.83 -16.31
CA LYS A 96 26.19 -36.51 -16.94
C LYS A 96 24.92 -35.67 -16.70
N PRO A 97 25.03 -34.38 -16.33
CA PRO A 97 23.87 -33.53 -16.16
C PRO A 97 23.08 -33.43 -17.46
N THR A 98 21.78 -33.70 -17.38
CA THR A 98 20.86 -33.65 -18.52
C THR A 98 20.61 -32.19 -18.92
N LYS A 99 20.38 -31.91 -20.22
CA LYS A 99 20.17 -30.56 -20.77
C LYS A 99 19.09 -29.72 -20.03
N HIS A 100 18.15 -30.39 -19.34
CA HIS A 100 17.13 -29.75 -18.51
C HIS A 100 17.69 -29.10 -17.23
N ALA A 101 18.76 -29.65 -16.64
CA ALA A 101 19.39 -29.08 -15.45
C ALA A 101 20.04 -27.73 -15.76
N GLU A 102 20.73 -27.64 -16.90
CA GLU A 102 21.39 -26.41 -17.38
C GLU A 102 20.39 -25.29 -17.71
N SER A 103 19.23 -25.64 -18.29
CA SER A 103 18.12 -24.70 -18.51
C SER A 103 17.53 -24.18 -17.19
N SER A 104 17.44 -25.04 -16.17
CA SER A 104 16.95 -24.68 -14.83
C SER A 104 17.91 -23.73 -14.10
N ASP A 105 19.23 -23.91 -14.24
CA ASP A 105 20.24 -23.01 -13.68
C ASP A 105 20.21 -21.63 -14.33
N LYS A 106 20.05 -21.56 -15.66
CA LYS A 106 19.90 -20.29 -16.37
C LYS A 106 18.66 -19.51 -15.91
N LEU A 107 17.55 -20.21 -15.70
CA LEU A 107 16.33 -19.60 -15.18
C LEU A 107 16.51 -19.09 -13.73
N ARG A 108 17.22 -19.86 -12.88
CA ARG A 108 17.56 -19.41 -11.51
C ARG A 108 18.36 -18.12 -11.53
N GLU A 109 19.34 -18.00 -12.43
CA GLU A 109 20.17 -16.81 -12.51
C GLU A 109 19.40 -15.59 -13.02
N GLN A 110 18.50 -15.78 -13.99
CA GLN A 110 17.59 -14.72 -14.44
C GLN A 110 16.66 -14.26 -13.32
N ILE A 111 16.15 -15.18 -12.50
CA ILE A 111 15.31 -14.83 -11.34
C ILE A 111 16.10 -13.96 -10.36
N LYS A 112 17.36 -14.30 -10.07
CA LYS A 112 18.22 -13.47 -9.18
C LYS A 112 18.46 -12.08 -9.76
N GLN A 113 18.73 -11.98 -11.06
CA GLN A 113 18.93 -10.69 -11.73
C GLN A 113 17.67 -9.82 -11.64
N LEU A 114 16.50 -10.37 -11.91
CA LEU A 114 15.23 -9.66 -11.78
C LEU A 114 14.94 -9.24 -10.32
N GLN A 115 15.25 -10.09 -9.34
CA GLN A 115 15.11 -9.75 -7.92
C GLN A 115 16.02 -8.57 -7.55
N TYR A 116 17.26 -8.55 -8.02
CA TYR A 116 18.18 -7.44 -7.82
C TYR A 116 17.67 -6.15 -8.44
N GLU A 117 17.17 -6.20 -9.68
CA GLU A 117 16.59 -5.02 -10.33
C GLU A 117 15.36 -4.48 -9.60
N ILE A 118 14.49 -5.36 -9.08
CA ILE A 118 13.32 -4.94 -8.30
C ILE A 118 13.76 -4.22 -7.03
N LEU A 119 14.74 -4.76 -6.30
CA LEU A 119 15.28 -4.11 -5.10
C LEU A 119 15.89 -2.74 -5.42
N LYS A 120 16.67 -2.66 -6.49
CA LYS A 120 17.26 -1.39 -6.96
C LYS A 120 16.20 -0.35 -7.32
N ARG A 121 15.12 -0.76 -8.01
CA ARG A 121 14.01 0.13 -8.35
C ARG A 121 13.28 0.63 -7.10
N LYS A 122 13.02 -0.24 -6.12
CA LYS A 122 12.40 0.15 -4.85
C LYS A 122 13.25 1.16 -4.08
N GLN A 123 14.57 0.98 -4.05
CA GLN A 123 15.46 1.95 -3.41
C GLN A 123 15.43 3.31 -4.11
N ASN A 124 15.34 3.31 -5.45
CA ASN A 124 15.20 4.55 -6.21
C ASN A 124 13.86 5.23 -5.97
N GLU A 125 12.77 4.46 -5.86
CA GLU A 125 11.42 4.96 -5.56
C GLU A 125 11.39 5.71 -4.23
N VAL A 126 11.94 5.11 -3.16
CA VAL A 126 12.09 5.77 -1.85
C VAL A 126 12.89 7.08 -1.96
N ARG A 127 14.00 7.07 -2.71
CA ARG A 127 14.80 8.29 -2.94
C ARG A 127 14.02 9.37 -3.70
N PHE A 128 13.15 8.98 -4.63
CA PHE A 128 12.31 9.94 -5.35
C PHE A 128 11.20 10.49 -4.45
N GLU A 129 10.59 9.66 -3.62
CA GLU A 129 9.60 10.10 -2.64
C GLU A 129 10.18 11.11 -1.65
N GLU A 130 11.40 10.87 -1.16
CA GLU A 130 12.13 11.82 -0.29
C GLU A 130 12.34 13.19 -0.97
N ARG A 131 12.80 13.19 -2.23
CA ARG A 131 12.96 14.43 -3.01
C ARG A 131 11.64 15.16 -3.26
N LEU A 132 10.55 14.41 -3.47
CA LEU A 132 9.22 15.00 -3.62
C LEU A 132 8.78 15.65 -2.32
N ALA A 133 9.01 15.01 -1.17
CA ALA A 133 8.73 15.58 0.14
C ALA A 133 9.50 16.90 0.36
N ASP A 134 10.79 16.92 0.05
CA ASP A 134 11.62 18.13 0.14
C ASP A 134 11.11 19.27 -0.74
N LEU A 135 10.76 18.96 -1.99
CA LEU A 135 10.20 19.94 -2.93
C LEU A 135 8.83 20.47 -2.46
N THR A 136 7.98 19.60 -1.90
CA THR A 136 6.69 20.03 -1.35
C THR A 136 6.88 20.96 -0.16
N ALA A 137 7.78 20.64 0.77
CA ALA A 137 8.09 21.50 1.91
C ALA A 137 8.68 22.86 1.47
N ALA A 138 9.57 22.86 0.46
CA ALA A 138 10.11 24.08 -0.11
C ALA A 138 9.03 24.95 -0.77
N ASN A 139 8.10 24.34 -1.51
CA ASN A 139 6.98 25.05 -2.12
C ASN A 139 6.04 25.65 -1.06
N GLU A 140 5.72 24.92 0.00
CA GLU A 140 4.92 25.44 1.12
C GLU A 140 5.62 26.60 1.84
N LYS A 141 6.95 26.54 2.01
CA LYS A 141 7.73 27.64 2.56
C LYS A 141 7.65 28.88 1.68
N LEU A 142 7.84 28.73 0.36
CA LEU A 142 7.72 29.83 -0.60
C LEU A 142 6.31 30.43 -0.59
N GLN A 143 5.26 29.61 -0.48
CA GLN A 143 3.89 30.11 -0.36
C GLN A 143 3.69 30.95 0.90
N ARG A 144 4.27 30.54 2.04
CA ARG A 144 4.26 31.33 3.28
C ARG A 144 4.97 32.67 3.10
N GLU A 145 6.20 32.66 2.57
CA GLU A 145 6.96 33.89 2.30
C GLU A 145 6.22 34.85 1.35
N LEU A 146 5.58 34.31 0.30
CA LEU A 146 4.75 35.10 -0.61
C LEU A 146 3.52 35.70 0.09
N SER A 147 2.90 34.95 1.01
CA SER A 147 1.76 35.45 1.79
C SER A 147 2.17 36.56 2.75
N GLU A 148 3.33 36.43 3.40
CA GLU A 148 3.91 37.44 4.29
C GLU A 148 4.27 38.72 3.53
N LYS A 149 4.93 38.59 2.36
CA LYS A 149 5.22 39.73 1.48
C LYS A 149 3.96 40.45 1.04
N LYS A 150 2.91 39.72 0.63
CA LYS A 150 1.61 40.32 0.28
C LYS A 150 0.96 41.05 1.45
N GLN A 151 1.09 40.54 2.68
CA GLN A 151 0.60 41.23 3.87
C GLN A 151 1.43 42.50 4.17
N ALA A 152 2.75 42.44 4.01
CA ALA A 152 3.62 43.60 4.17
C ALA A 152 3.31 44.69 3.13
N GLU A 153 3.13 44.33 1.86
CA GLU A 153 2.71 45.23 0.79
C GLU A 153 1.34 45.89 1.08
N LYS A 154 0.37 45.12 1.60
CA LYS A 154 -0.93 45.69 2.02
C LYS A 154 -0.78 46.65 3.21
N LYS A 155 0.15 46.40 4.13
CA LYS A 155 0.43 47.30 5.25
C LYS A 155 1.11 48.57 4.78
N THR A 156 2.10 48.48 3.88
CA THR A 156 2.78 49.66 3.32
C THR A 156 1.87 50.48 2.40
N ALA A 157 0.95 49.85 1.66
CA ALA A 157 -0.07 50.54 0.86
C ALA A 157 -1.12 51.30 1.70
N LYS A 158 -1.25 51.01 3.01
CA LYS A 158 -2.11 51.78 3.93
C LYS A 158 -1.41 53.01 4.53
N ILE A 159 -0.08 53.07 4.47
CA ILE A 159 0.71 54.22 4.95
C ILE A 159 0.43 55.51 4.13
N PRO A 160 0.28 55.52 2.79
CA PRO A 160 -0.04 56.75 2.07
C PRO A 160 -1.42 57.34 2.40
N ALA A 161 -2.39 56.53 2.87
CA ALA A 161 -3.69 57.03 3.34
C ALA A 161 -3.60 57.72 4.71
N ALA A 162 -2.66 57.31 5.55
CA ALA A 162 -2.37 58.00 6.82
C ALA A 162 -1.53 59.28 6.59
N ASP A 163 -0.66 59.27 5.59
CA ASP A 163 0.17 60.43 5.21
C ASP A 163 -0.66 61.55 4.53
N GLU A 164 -1.76 61.20 3.87
CA GLU A 164 -2.73 62.16 3.33
C GLU A 164 -3.58 62.82 4.44
N GLN A 165 -3.93 62.07 5.50
CA GLN A 165 -4.56 62.62 6.71
C GLN A 165 -3.61 63.49 7.54
N LEU A 166 -2.30 63.19 7.53
CA LEU A 166 -1.31 64.03 8.21
C LEU A 166 -1.11 65.37 7.48
N LYS A 167 -1.20 65.39 6.14
CA LYS A 167 -1.14 66.63 5.34
C LYS A 167 -2.33 67.55 5.55
N SER A 168 -3.54 67.03 5.79
CA SER A 168 -4.70 67.86 6.14
C SER A 168 -4.56 68.48 7.54
N VAL A 169 -4.05 67.73 8.52
CA VAL A 169 -3.80 68.24 9.88
C VAL A 169 -2.71 69.32 9.90
N VAL A 170 -1.65 69.16 9.09
CA VAL A 170 -0.59 70.20 8.96
C VAL A 170 -1.12 71.45 8.25
N HIS A 171 -2.09 71.34 7.33
CA HIS A 171 -2.73 72.50 6.70
C HIS A 171 -3.66 73.27 7.65
N ASP A 172 -4.29 72.57 8.61
CA ASP A 172 -5.11 73.19 9.65
C ASP A 172 -4.25 73.85 10.75
N THR A 173 -3.11 73.26 11.10
CA THR A 173 -2.20 73.82 12.11
C THR A 173 -1.53 75.11 11.63
N LYS A 174 -1.30 75.26 10.32
CA LYS A 174 -0.72 76.47 9.72
C LYS A 174 -1.67 77.68 9.65
N GLN A 175 -2.97 77.48 9.88
CA GLN A 175 -3.95 78.58 9.94
C GLN A 175 -4.09 79.19 11.34
N VAL A 176 -3.44 78.63 12.36
CA VAL A 176 -3.51 79.13 13.75
C VAL A 176 -2.37 80.10 14.09
N GLU A 177 -1.34 80.22 13.25
CA GLU A 177 -0.18 81.13 13.47
C GLU A 177 -0.37 82.56 12.89
N GLN A 178 -1.53 83.19 13.08
CA GLN A 178 -1.66 84.64 12.90
C GLN A 178 -2.25 85.32 14.15
N LYS A 179 -1.33 85.94 14.93
CA LYS A 179 -1.47 87.20 15.75
C LYS A 179 -1.78 87.02 17.29
N PRO A 180 -1.22 87.85 18.23
CA PRO A 180 -0.27 87.39 19.25
C PRO A 180 -0.62 87.81 20.72
N GLU A 181 0.36 87.64 21.62
CA GLU A 181 0.65 88.33 22.91
C GLU A 181 0.58 87.55 24.25
N LEU A 182 1.80 87.35 24.79
CA LEU A 182 2.29 87.68 26.15
C LEU A 182 1.68 87.01 27.40
N GLN A 183 2.45 86.15 28.08
CA GLN A 183 3.20 86.48 29.33
C GLN A 183 3.88 85.26 29.99
N VAL A 184 5.20 85.38 30.19
CA VAL A 184 6.02 85.13 31.39
C VAL A 184 5.61 83.99 32.37
N ALA A 185 6.47 82.97 32.52
CA ALA A 185 7.26 82.71 33.75
C ALA A 185 7.96 81.33 33.76
N GLN A 186 9.31 81.37 33.80
CA GLN A 186 10.28 80.57 34.58
C GLN A 186 10.29 79.02 34.55
N GLU A 187 11.44 78.50 34.07
CA GLU A 187 12.14 77.23 34.38
C GLU A 187 12.46 77.06 35.91
N PRO A 188 12.95 75.91 36.47
CA PRO A 188 13.81 74.91 35.82
C PRO A 188 13.75 73.41 36.24
N ALA A 189 14.36 72.59 35.38
CA ALA A 189 15.32 71.51 35.61
C ALA A 189 15.04 70.26 36.51
N THR A 190 15.29 69.13 35.84
CA THR A 190 16.03 67.91 36.26
C THR A 190 15.35 66.83 37.13
N GLY A 191 15.46 65.59 36.63
CA GLY A 191 15.99 64.48 37.43
C GLY A 191 15.09 63.25 37.59
N ASP A 192 15.46 62.17 36.90
CA ASP A 192 15.28 60.74 37.19
C ASP A 192 14.42 60.30 38.40
N LYS A 193 13.49 59.35 38.15
CA LYS A 193 13.49 58.04 38.84
C LYS A 193 12.49 57.03 38.26
N GLN A 194 12.93 55.78 38.31
CA GLN A 194 12.34 54.54 37.81
C GLN A 194 11.25 53.92 38.69
N GLN A 195 10.38 53.14 38.01
CA GLN A 195 9.76 51.84 38.38
C GLN A 195 8.69 51.77 39.50
N PRO A 196 7.97 50.65 39.66
CA PRO A 196 7.34 49.71 38.69
C PRO A 196 5.89 49.33 39.12
N GLU A 197 5.17 48.46 38.38
CA GLU A 197 4.41 47.32 38.95
C GLU A 197 3.68 46.45 37.89
N ILE A 198 3.68 45.15 38.20
CA ILE A 198 3.31 43.89 37.54
C ILE A 198 1.77 43.67 37.76
N PRO A 199 0.96 42.87 37.01
CA PRO A 199 1.26 41.45 36.83
C PRO A 199 0.87 40.68 35.56
N GLU A 200 1.64 39.60 35.44
CA GLU A 200 1.42 38.36 34.72
C GLU A 200 0.09 37.68 35.12
N ASN A 201 -0.53 36.97 34.19
CA ASN A 201 -1.37 35.83 34.55
C ASN A 201 -1.21 34.70 33.53
N GLU A 202 -0.85 33.54 34.08
CA GLU A 202 -0.74 32.22 33.46
C GLU A 202 -2.10 31.50 33.35
N GLN A 203 -2.04 30.28 32.81
CA GLN A 203 -3.03 29.18 32.79
C GLN A 203 -3.90 29.14 31.52
N ALA A 204 -4.12 28.01 30.85
CA ALA A 204 -3.87 26.58 31.07
C ALA A 204 -3.75 25.91 29.67
N GLY A 205 -3.12 24.76 29.44
CA GLY A 205 -3.15 23.52 30.20
C GLY A 205 -4.42 22.73 29.85
N GLN A 206 -4.49 22.14 28.65
CA GLN A 206 -5.52 21.13 28.31
C GLN A 206 -4.93 19.97 27.51
N ASP A 207 -4.99 18.83 28.17
CA ASP A 207 -4.72 17.48 27.72
C ASP A 207 -5.71 17.06 26.63
N ILE A 208 -5.22 16.38 25.58
CA ILE A 208 -6.04 15.55 24.70
C ILE A 208 -5.40 14.16 24.68
N GLU A 209 -6.05 13.24 25.40
CA GLU A 209 -5.91 11.81 25.21
C GLU A 209 -6.37 11.45 23.78
N GLU A 210 -5.44 11.09 22.91
CA GLU A 210 -5.76 10.48 21.62
C GLU A 210 -5.68 8.96 21.76
N GLN A 211 -6.85 8.34 21.88
CA GLN A 211 -7.03 6.89 21.80
C GLN A 211 -6.76 6.43 20.36
N THR A 212 -5.55 5.99 20.08
CA THR A 212 -5.24 5.28 18.83
C THR A 212 -5.70 3.82 18.94
N ALA A 213 -6.79 3.49 18.26
CA ALA A 213 -7.17 2.10 17.97
C ALA A 213 -6.07 1.45 17.12
N GLY A 214 -5.35 0.49 17.71
CA GLY A 214 -4.33 -0.30 17.04
C GLY A 214 -4.94 -1.11 15.88
N VAL A 215 -4.49 -0.81 14.67
CA VAL A 215 -4.63 -1.70 13.51
C VAL A 215 -3.82 -2.97 13.81
N PRO A 216 -4.36 -4.19 13.63
CA PRO A 216 -3.58 -5.41 13.85
C PRO A 216 -2.47 -5.46 12.81
N GLY A 217 -1.23 -5.30 13.25
CA GLY A 217 -0.06 -5.44 12.39
C GLY A 217 -0.02 -6.82 11.76
N ASP A 218 0.25 -6.87 10.47
CA ASP A 218 0.52 -8.07 9.68
C ASP A 218 1.83 -8.73 10.14
N GLY A 219 1.83 -9.26 11.37
CA GLY A 219 2.92 -9.99 11.97
C GLY A 219 3.11 -11.32 11.27
N ARG A 220 3.76 -11.32 10.11
CA ARG A 220 4.26 -12.53 9.45
C ARG A 220 5.70 -12.79 9.94
N PRO A 221 5.93 -13.67 10.93
CA PRO A 221 7.29 -14.04 11.29
C PRO A 221 7.92 -14.86 10.15
N ALA A 222 9.10 -14.43 9.73
CA ALA A 222 9.94 -15.13 8.78
C ALA A 222 10.62 -16.34 9.46
N GLY A 223 9.93 -17.48 9.53
CA GLY A 223 10.49 -18.75 9.99
C GLY A 223 10.96 -19.62 8.82
N LYS A 224 12.27 -19.71 8.59
CA LYS A 224 12.88 -20.79 7.79
C LYS A 224 13.01 -22.04 8.67
N GLY A 225 12.13 -23.01 8.49
CA GLY A 225 12.20 -24.32 9.14
C GLY A 225 11.37 -25.34 8.37
N LYS A 226 11.92 -26.54 8.17
CA LYS A 226 11.25 -27.64 7.49
C LYS A 226 10.04 -28.10 8.32
N ASP A 227 8.85 -28.00 7.74
CA ASP A 227 7.63 -28.77 8.05
C ASP A 227 7.07 -28.76 9.50
N GLU A 228 7.41 -27.75 10.30
CA GLU A 228 6.81 -27.52 11.63
C GLU A 228 6.30 -26.08 11.72
N GLY A 229 5.03 -25.82 11.36
CA GLY A 229 4.50 -24.46 11.52
C GLY A 229 3.20 -24.14 10.80
N PHE A 230 2.15 -24.93 11.00
CA PHE A 230 0.77 -24.50 10.70
C PHE A 230 -0.05 -24.32 11.98
N HIS A 231 0.61 -24.09 13.11
CA HIS A 231 -0.03 -23.80 14.39
C HIS A 231 0.28 -22.37 14.82
N TRP A 232 -0.71 -21.67 15.36
CA TRP A 232 -0.61 -20.31 15.90
C TRP A 232 -1.35 -20.28 17.24
N ILE A 233 -0.89 -19.50 18.22
CA ILE A 233 -1.60 -19.30 19.48
C ILE A 233 -2.14 -17.87 19.47
N ALA A 234 -3.47 -17.74 19.50
CA ALA A 234 -4.16 -16.46 19.68
C ALA A 234 -5.10 -16.62 20.88
N ASP A 235 -5.04 -15.69 21.82
CA ASP A 235 -5.90 -15.66 23.02
C ASP A 235 -5.91 -16.99 23.79
N ASP A 236 -4.72 -17.57 24.01
CA ASP A 236 -4.49 -18.89 24.64
C ASP A 236 -5.11 -20.10 23.92
N VAL A 237 -5.69 -19.89 22.72
CA VAL A 237 -6.27 -20.97 21.90
C VAL A 237 -5.29 -21.36 20.79
N LYS A 238 -4.95 -22.66 20.75
CA LYS A 238 -4.20 -23.23 19.63
C LYS A 238 -5.06 -23.24 18.37
N GLN A 239 -4.55 -22.60 17.33
CA GLN A 239 -5.16 -22.51 16.01
C GLN A 239 -4.33 -23.27 14.99
N LYS A 240 -5.00 -23.77 13.96
CA LYS A 240 -4.40 -24.46 12.82
C LYS A 240 -4.91 -23.86 11.50
N LEU A 241 -4.02 -23.76 10.51
CA LEU A 241 -4.38 -23.29 9.17
C LEU A 241 -5.08 -24.40 8.36
N CYS A 242 -6.30 -24.13 7.88
CA CYS A 242 -7.00 -25.05 7.00
C CYS A 242 -6.40 -25.02 5.58
N ARG A 243 -5.94 -26.17 5.05
CA ARG A 243 -5.36 -26.26 3.69
C ARG A 243 -6.37 -26.03 2.55
N ARG A 244 -7.68 -26.09 2.82
CA ARG A 244 -8.74 -25.90 1.82
C ARG A 244 -9.24 -24.45 1.75
N CYS A 245 -9.70 -23.88 2.87
CA CYS A 245 -10.18 -22.49 2.92
C CYS A 245 -9.08 -21.46 3.24
N LYS A 246 -7.90 -21.90 3.70
CA LYS A 246 -6.74 -21.04 4.04
C LYS A 246 -7.00 -20.06 5.19
N GLU A 247 -7.95 -20.36 6.06
CA GLU A 247 -8.22 -19.61 7.28
C GLU A 247 -7.58 -20.28 8.50
N TRP A 248 -7.10 -19.47 9.43
CA TRP A 248 -6.73 -19.92 10.78
C TRP A 248 -8.00 -20.19 11.58
N LYS A 249 -8.10 -21.38 12.14
CA LYS A 249 -9.24 -21.81 12.95
C LYS A 249 -8.74 -22.53 14.20
N PRO A 250 -9.48 -22.50 15.32
CA PRO A 250 -9.09 -23.26 16.50
C PRO A 250 -8.97 -24.74 16.18
N GLU A 251 -8.09 -25.46 16.89
CA GLU A 251 -7.90 -26.91 16.70
C GLU A 251 -9.20 -27.72 16.85
N SER A 252 -10.17 -27.20 17.61
CA SER A 252 -11.53 -27.75 17.76
C SER A 252 -12.32 -27.82 16.45
N GLU A 253 -11.99 -26.99 15.45
CA GLU A 253 -12.62 -26.97 14.12
C GLU A 253 -12.04 -28.03 13.17
N PHE A 254 -11.10 -28.85 13.63
CA PHE A 254 -10.49 -29.92 12.86
C PHE A 254 -10.92 -31.29 13.37
N HIS A 255 -10.97 -32.28 12.48
CA HIS A 255 -11.16 -33.67 12.88
C HIS A 255 -9.84 -34.25 13.39
N LYS A 256 -9.89 -35.14 14.38
CA LYS A 256 -8.72 -35.93 14.81
C LYS A 256 -8.29 -36.84 13.67
N ASN A 257 -7.00 -36.84 13.35
CA ASN A 257 -6.41 -37.72 12.35
C ASN A 257 -5.03 -38.19 12.83
N ALA A 258 -4.97 -39.38 13.41
CA ALA A 258 -3.74 -39.98 13.94
C ALA A 258 -2.67 -40.25 12.85
N SER A 259 -3.05 -40.25 11.56
CA SER A 259 -2.09 -40.38 10.46
C SER A 259 -1.31 -39.09 10.17
N CYS A 260 -1.78 -37.94 10.68
CA CYS A 260 -1.07 -36.67 10.57
C CYS A 260 -0.09 -36.50 11.74
N LYS A 261 1.10 -35.93 11.49
CA LYS A 261 2.13 -35.66 12.51
C LYS A 261 1.59 -34.82 13.69
N ASP A 262 0.64 -33.92 13.41
CA ASP A 262 -0.01 -33.04 14.38
C ASP A 262 -1.33 -33.60 14.96
N GLY A 263 -1.69 -34.85 14.63
CA GLY A 263 -2.90 -35.51 15.14
C GLY A 263 -4.23 -34.92 14.65
N LEU A 264 -4.21 -33.93 13.75
CA LEU A 264 -5.39 -33.23 13.26
C LEU A 264 -5.47 -33.26 11.73
N ALA A 265 -6.67 -33.29 11.18
CA ALA A 265 -6.86 -33.22 9.73
C ALA A 265 -6.23 -31.94 9.14
N GLY A 266 -5.77 -32.02 7.90
CA GLY A 266 -5.22 -30.85 7.19
C GLY A 266 -6.29 -29.82 6.76
N SER A 267 -7.57 -30.11 6.93
CA SER A 267 -8.68 -29.24 6.55
C SER A 267 -9.75 -29.22 7.64
N CYS A 268 -10.40 -28.08 7.85
CA CYS A 268 -11.47 -27.93 8.83
C CYS A 268 -12.72 -28.77 8.51
N LYS A 269 -13.57 -28.94 9.52
CA LYS A 269 -14.84 -29.68 9.47
C LYS A 269 -15.76 -29.20 8.36
N THR A 270 -15.90 -27.88 8.19
CA THR A 270 -16.77 -27.28 7.15
C THR A 270 -16.30 -27.68 5.75
N CYS A 271 -15.02 -27.47 5.46
CA CYS A 271 -14.38 -27.89 4.22
C CYS A 271 -14.49 -29.40 3.96
N LYS A 272 -14.43 -30.25 4.98
CA LYS A 272 -14.65 -31.70 4.82
C LYS A 272 -16.11 -32.02 4.47
N ALA A 273 -17.06 -31.37 5.13
CA ALA A 273 -18.49 -31.55 4.86
C ALA A 273 -18.85 -31.12 3.42
N GLU A 274 -18.31 -30.00 2.95
CA GLU A 274 -18.48 -29.54 1.57
C GLU A 274 -17.89 -30.54 0.55
N ALA A 275 -16.68 -31.07 0.81
CA ALA A 275 -16.08 -32.12 -0.03
C ALA A 275 -17.00 -33.33 -0.13
N ALA A 276 -17.54 -33.77 1.00
CA ALA A 276 -18.42 -34.94 1.04
C ALA A 276 -19.71 -34.69 0.25
N ARG A 277 -20.31 -33.49 0.35
CA ARG A 277 -21.49 -33.11 -0.43
C ARG A 277 -21.20 -33.12 -1.93
N GLU A 278 -20.09 -32.50 -2.34
CA GLU A 278 -19.67 -32.43 -3.74
C GLU A 278 -19.38 -33.82 -4.31
N TYR A 279 -18.69 -34.68 -3.55
CA TYR A 279 -18.43 -36.06 -3.93
C TYR A 279 -19.72 -36.87 -4.11
N ARG A 280 -20.69 -36.73 -3.18
CA ARG A 280 -22.00 -37.40 -3.29
C ARG A 280 -22.76 -36.93 -4.53
N LYS A 281 -22.72 -35.63 -4.84
CA LYS A 281 -23.35 -35.07 -6.05
C LYS A 281 -22.74 -35.68 -7.31
N ARG A 282 -21.41 -35.61 -7.46
CA ARG A 282 -20.70 -36.21 -8.61
C ARG A 282 -20.98 -37.70 -8.78
N ARG A 283 -21.08 -38.45 -7.67
CA ARG A 283 -21.40 -39.88 -7.70
C ARG A 283 -22.84 -40.16 -8.10
N LYS A 284 -23.79 -39.27 -7.77
CA LYS A 284 -25.19 -39.37 -8.22
C LYS A 284 -25.30 -39.06 -9.71
N ASP A 285 -24.64 -38.00 -10.15
CA ASP A 285 -24.61 -37.56 -11.56
C ASP A 285 -23.95 -38.60 -12.47
N ALA A 286 -22.98 -39.38 -11.97
CA ALA A 286 -22.35 -40.47 -12.73
C ALA A 286 -23.18 -41.77 -12.76
N LYS A 287 -24.29 -41.84 -12.02
CA LYS A 287 -25.16 -43.03 -11.92
C LYS A 287 -26.54 -42.83 -12.56
N GLY A 288 -26.94 -41.59 -12.81
CA GLY A 288 -28.18 -41.24 -13.51
C GLY A 288 -27.87 -40.92 -14.96
#